data_AF-A0AA37QY02-F1
#
_entry.id   AF-A0AA37QY02-F1
#
_cell.length_a   1.000
_cell.length_b   1.000
_cell.length_c   1.000
_cell.angle_alpha   90.00
_cell.angle_beta   90.00
_cell.angle_gamma   90.00
#
_symmetry.space_group_name_H-M   'P 1'
#
loop_
_entity.id
_entity.type
_entity.pdbx_description
1 polymer ?
#
loop_
_entity_poly.entity_id
_entity_poly.type
_entity_poly.pdbx_seq_one_letter_code
_entity_poly.pdbx_strand_id
1 'polypeptide(L)'
;MMRRDATASEDDSVQALRAEGVALGRQQQHRLRWLSQTFGPLVPWSDRLSPRQGRTIVVIDPPTGAGAELLYGSLTAHDAVVIPFGENPAFDFLKSKLTAFGTVGASADGPHEMWWGGTAWRLPDAAPARDGLRVVSCHASNVGDLHIYHLRRSVERLGLPLDLESIETRQRGVVSAAEKAGFIQRMWQRHAAPLLFVDADVMLQSVPNLPLLAGCDFGVHTWNGWEMSARTLYFGQSEAAGMLLAVWREMASSHPDVWDGYLIDQAWSLVSSQVPLDTVWLPRSYHAVAGEHGARTAAIVHNLRPTAADLGPDPEFAALARSARRAGRAGARDPLLILQSDVTKQNAVTVILREVEGSSARDTAASIEALTSAFIHDHGGFSRLELSLCPWQQDVRLAREAAFLADNKVIEVAPGQELPPNLFRAFAVAEAARQPLKIDAYGR
;
A
#
# COMPACT_ATOMS: atom_id res chain seq x y z
N MET A 1 -1.78 -36.87 15.25
CA MET A 1 -0.36 -36.74 15.69
C MET A 1 0.43 -36.21 14.50
N MET A 2 1.35 -35.26 14.72
CA MET A 2 2.03 -34.38 13.73
C MET A 2 1.25 -33.14 13.26
N ARG A 3 1.21 -32.12 14.14
CA ARG A 3 0.94 -30.71 13.80
C ARG A 3 2.04 -29.79 14.38
N ARG A 4 3.21 -30.37 14.72
CA ARG A 4 4.31 -29.73 15.47
C ARG A 4 5.51 -29.29 14.62
N ASP A 5 5.58 -29.67 13.34
CA ASP A 5 6.79 -29.42 12.53
C ASP A 5 6.69 -28.17 11.62
N ALA A 6 5.47 -27.73 11.25
CA ALA A 6 5.29 -26.57 10.38
C ALA A 6 5.57 -25.23 11.09
N THR A 7 5.15 -25.10 12.36
CA THR A 7 5.35 -23.86 13.13
C THR A 7 6.81 -23.64 13.51
N ALA A 8 7.55 -24.71 13.82
CA ALA A 8 8.98 -24.62 14.12
C ALA A 8 9.79 -24.21 12.89
N SER A 9 9.53 -24.82 11.73
CA SER A 9 10.23 -24.49 10.48
C SER A 9 9.94 -23.06 9.97
N GLU A 10 8.74 -22.53 10.25
CA GLU A 10 8.38 -21.15 9.88
C GLU A 10 9.03 -20.11 10.81
N ASP A 11 9.03 -20.34 12.13
CA ASP A 11 9.72 -19.49 13.09
C ASP A 11 11.23 -19.47 12.83
N ASP A 12 11.82 -20.61 12.47
CA ASP A 12 13.23 -20.72 12.07
C ASP A 12 13.54 -19.89 10.81
N SER A 13 12.61 -19.82 9.85
CA SER A 13 12.78 -19.05 8.61
C SER A 13 12.72 -17.54 8.84
N VAL A 14 11.81 -17.08 9.71
CA VAL A 14 11.74 -15.66 10.11
C VAL A 14 12.98 -15.28 10.93
N GLN A 15 13.47 -16.17 11.79
CA GLN A 15 14.74 -15.96 12.50
C GLN A 15 15.93 -15.90 11.55
N ALA A 16 15.96 -16.73 10.50
CA ALA A 16 17.00 -16.67 9.48
C ALA A 16 16.99 -15.33 8.72
N LEU A 17 15.82 -14.79 8.36
CA LEU A 17 15.74 -13.45 7.75
C LEU A 17 16.26 -12.36 8.68
N ARG A 18 15.97 -12.44 9.98
CA ARG A 18 16.54 -11.50 10.98
C ARG A 18 18.06 -11.62 11.08
N ALA A 19 18.60 -12.83 11.02
CA ALA A 19 20.05 -13.06 11.01
C ALA A 19 20.72 -12.45 9.77
N GLU A 20 20.00 -12.37 8.65
CA GLU A 20 20.43 -11.71 7.40
C GLU A 20 20.22 -10.18 7.40
N GLY A 21 19.80 -9.60 8.52
CA GLY A 21 19.59 -8.16 8.68
C GLY A 21 18.25 -7.66 8.16
N VAL A 22 17.21 -8.49 8.16
CA VAL A 22 15.85 -8.08 7.77
C VAL A 22 14.98 -7.87 9.02
N ALA A 23 14.71 -6.62 9.37
CA ALA A 23 13.71 -6.27 10.38
C ALA A 23 12.29 -6.35 9.81
N LEU A 24 11.49 -7.30 10.29
CA LEU A 24 10.08 -7.46 9.91
C LEU A 24 9.16 -7.11 11.07
N GLY A 25 8.21 -6.22 10.83
CA GLY A 25 7.13 -5.90 11.76
C GLY A 25 6.08 -7.00 11.85
N ARG A 26 5.14 -6.87 12.79
CA ARG A 26 4.12 -7.91 13.04
C ARG A 26 3.28 -8.24 11.80
N GLN A 27 2.82 -7.23 11.07
CA GLN A 27 1.96 -7.44 9.88
C GLN A 27 2.74 -8.07 8.73
N GLN A 28 4.01 -7.70 8.55
CA GLN A 28 4.89 -8.29 7.54
C GLN A 28 5.13 -9.78 7.83
N GLN A 29 5.41 -10.14 9.08
CA GLN A 29 5.53 -11.54 9.51
C GLN A 29 4.22 -12.32 9.31
N HIS A 30 3.06 -11.68 9.53
CA HIS A 30 1.76 -12.29 9.25
C HIS A 30 1.58 -12.59 7.76
N ARG A 31 1.82 -11.60 6.90
CA ARG A 31 1.74 -11.77 5.44
C ARG A 31 2.76 -12.80 4.92
N LEU A 32 3.98 -12.81 5.44
CA LEU A 32 5.00 -13.78 5.05
C LEU A 32 4.59 -15.23 5.41
N ARG A 33 4.02 -15.45 6.59
CA ARG A 33 3.46 -16.76 6.98
C ARG A 33 2.30 -17.17 6.07
N TRP A 34 1.39 -16.24 5.77
CA TRP A 34 0.31 -16.50 4.83
C TRP A 34 0.86 -16.90 3.45
N LEU A 35 1.90 -16.23 2.94
CA LEU A 35 2.54 -16.58 1.67
C LEU A 35 3.17 -17.97 1.70
N SER A 36 3.91 -18.29 2.76
CA SER A 36 4.50 -19.63 2.98
C SER A 36 3.44 -20.73 2.92
N GLN A 37 2.30 -20.51 3.57
CA GLN A 37 1.19 -21.46 3.60
C GLN A 37 0.43 -21.55 2.28
N THR A 38 0.41 -20.47 1.50
CA THR A 38 -0.38 -20.35 0.27
C THR A 38 0.39 -20.81 -0.96
N PHE A 39 1.64 -20.36 -1.11
CA PHE A 39 2.47 -20.63 -2.28
C PHE A 39 3.49 -21.73 -2.02
N GLY A 40 3.77 -22.07 -0.77
CA GLY A 40 4.76 -23.07 -0.39
C GLY A 40 5.94 -22.47 0.38
N PRO A 41 6.90 -23.30 0.81
CA PRO A 41 7.89 -22.94 1.82
C PRO A 41 8.73 -21.73 1.42
N LEU A 42 9.18 -20.99 2.44
CA LEU A 42 10.13 -19.91 2.28
C LEU A 42 11.48 -20.44 1.80
N VAL A 43 11.99 -19.85 0.72
CA VAL A 43 13.29 -20.20 0.14
C VAL A 43 14.06 -18.91 -0.15
N PRO A 44 15.25 -18.71 0.43
CA PRO A 44 16.09 -17.58 0.04
C PRO A 44 16.49 -17.74 -1.42
N TRP A 45 16.46 -16.66 -2.18
CA TRP A 45 16.89 -16.67 -3.56
C TRP A 45 18.37 -17.04 -3.65
N SER A 46 18.68 -17.98 -4.53
CA SER A 46 20.03 -18.39 -4.89
C SER A 46 20.05 -18.79 -6.36
N ASP A 47 21.23 -18.80 -6.99
CA ASP A 47 21.41 -19.13 -8.41
C ASP A 47 20.96 -20.56 -8.78
N ARG A 48 20.59 -21.40 -7.81
CA ARG A 48 20.16 -22.79 -8.01
C ARG A 48 18.83 -23.06 -7.33
N LEU A 49 17.77 -22.51 -7.89
CA LEU A 49 16.41 -22.86 -7.49
C LEU A 49 16.06 -24.27 -8.00
N SER A 50 15.89 -25.22 -7.07
CA SER A 50 15.41 -26.57 -7.42
C SER A 50 13.97 -26.48 -7.97
N PRO A 51 13.62 -27.25 -9.02
CA PRO A 51 12.25 -27.32 -9.51
C PRO A 51 11.37 -27.96 -8.43
N ARG A 52 10.59 -27.12 -7.74
CA ARG A 52 9.59 -27.53 -6.74
C ARG A 52 8.22 -27.04 -7.18
N GLN A 53 7.18 -27.75 -6.75
CA GLN A 53 5.81 -27.28 -6.89
C GLN A 53 5.55 -26.20 -5.83
N GLY A 54 5.53 -24.94 -6.24
CA GLY A 54 5.18 -23.79 -5.39
C GLY A 54 6.20 -23.45 -4.31
N ARG A 55 6.65 -22.19 -4.29
CA ARG A 55 7.61 -21.65 -3.33
C ARG A 55 7.29 -20.19 -3.02
N THR A 56 7.69 -19.76 -1.84
CA THR A 56 7.80 -18.34 -1.50
C THR A 56 9.27 -17.95 -1.52
N ILE A 57 9.72 -17.31 -2.60
CA ILE A 57 11.12 -16.95 -2.84
C ILE A 57 11.40 -15.57 -2.23
N VAL A 58 12.36 -15.49 -1.31
CA VAL A 58 12.74 -14.22 -0.67
C VAL A 58 14.00 -13.67 -1.32
N VAL A 59 13.92 -12.45 -1.83
CA VAL A 59 15.02 -11.74 -2.51
C VAL A 59 15.45 -10.57 -1.63
N ILE A 60 16.55 -10.77 -0.90
CA ILE A 60 17.12 -9.78 0.04
C ILE A 60 18.15 -8.88 -0.66
N ASP A 61 18.92 -9.45 -1.59
CA ASP A 61 19.90 -8.73 -2.38
C ASP A 61 19.37 -8.47 -3.80
N PRO A 62 19.51 -7.24 -4.34
CA PRO A 62 19.05 -6.92 -5.68
C PRO A 62 19.73 -7.81 -6.74
N PRO A 63 18.98 -8.50 -7.60
CA PRO A 63 19.56 -9.28 -8.68
C PRO A 63 20.22 -8.36 -9.71
N THR A 64 21.30 -8.84 -10.35
CA THR A 64 21.75 -8.27 -11.62
C THR A 64 20.66 -8.43 -12.69
N GLY A 65 20.74 -7.68 -13.79
CA GLY A 65 19.79 -7.85 -14.90
C GLY A 65 19.70 -9.31 -15.38
N ALA A 66 20.84 -9.99 -15.53
CA ALA A 66 20.87 -11.41 -15.88
C ALA A 66 20.29 -12.32 -14.79
N GLY A 67 20.58 -12.03 -13.51
CA GLY A 67 20.00 -12.76 -12.37
C GLY A 67 18.48 -12.64 -12.30
N ALA A 68 17.94 -11.46 -12.60
CA ALA A 68 16.50 -11.22 -12.63
C ALA A 68 15.81 -11.99 -13.78
N GLU A 69 16.44 -12.07 -14.96
CA GLU A 69 15.93 -12.89 -16.08
C GLU A 69 15.96 -14.38 -15.75
N LEU A 70 17.03 -14.87 -15.11
CA LEU A 70 17.13 -16.26 -14.66
C LEU A 70 16.07 -16.59 -13.60
N LEU A 71 15.88 -15.69 -12.62
CA LEU A 71 14.82 -15.83 -11.63
C LEU A 71 13.45 -15.89 -12.33
N TYR A 72 13.13 -14.90 -13.16
CA TYR A 72 11.86 -14.82 -13.88
C TYR A 72 11.57 -16.09 -14.71
N GLY A 73 12.56 -16.56 -15.48
CA GLY A 73 12.45 -17.78 -16.29
C GLY A 73 12.28 -19.07 -15.48
N SER A 74 12.61 -19.05 -14.19
CA SER A 74 12.46 -20.19 -13.27
C SER A 74 11.13 -20.19 -12.49
N LEU A 75 10.35 -19.10 -12.57
CA LEU A 75 9.09 -18.97 -11.86
C LEU A 75 7.96 -19.73 -12.55
N THR A 76 7.10 -20.34 -11.75
CA THR A 76 5.84 -20.93 -12.17
C THR A 76 4.66 -20.09 -11.68
N ALA A 77 3.45 -20.39 -12.14
CA ALA A 77 2.22 -19.76 -11.66
C ALA A 77 1.88 -20.08 -10.18
N HIS A 78 2.68 -20.93 -9.53
CA HIS A 78 2.53 -21.33 -8.14
C HIS A 78 3.61 -20.71 -7.23
N ASP A 79 4.54 -19.94 -7.78
CA ASP A 79 5.58 -19.27 -7.00
C ASP A 79 5.14 -17.84 -6.65
N ALA A 80 5.54 -17.40 -5.46
CA ALA A 80 5.52 -16.00 -5.03
C ALA A 80 6.95 -15.52 -4.79
N VAL A 81 7.20 -14.25 -5.10
CA VAL A 81 8.45 -13.55 -4.82
C VAL A 81 8.16 -12.50 -3.75
N VAL A 82 9.01 -12.42 -2.73
CA VAL A 82 8.97 -11.44 -1.65
C VAL A 82 10.25 -10.64 -1.65
N ILE A 83 10.10 -9.31 -1.58
CA ILE A 83 11.21 -8.35 -1.48
C ILE A 83 11.00 -7.58 -0.17
N PRO A 84 11.78 -7.88 0.89
CA PRO A 84 11.62 -7.21 2.18
C PRO A 84 12.00 -5.72 2.17
N PHE A 85 12.82 -5.29 1.21
CA PHE A 85 13.24 -3.90 0.99
C PHE A 85 12.58 -3.33 -0.28
N GLY A 86 11.25 -3.50 -0.38
CA GLY A 86 10.46 -3.22 -1.58
C GLY A 86 10.53 -1.76 -2.04
N GLU A 87 10.80 -0.84 -1.12
CA GLU A 87 10.98 0.58 -1.38
C GLU A 87 12.28 0.91 -2.12
N ASN A 88 13.27 0.01 -2.10
CA ASN A 88 14.58 0.28 -2.66
C ASN A 88 14.55 0.20 -4.22
N PRO A 89 15.01 1.24 -4.93
CA PRO A 89 14.98 1.30 -6.39
C PRO A 89 15.81 0.22 -7.08
N ALA A 90 16.80 -0.37 -6.41
CA ALA A 90 17.62 -1.43 -6.98
C ALA A 90 16.80 -2.69 -7.36
N PHE A 91 15.61 -2.88 -6.77
CA PHE A 91 14.70 -3.98 -7.11
C PHE A 91 13.74 -3.66 -8.26
N ASP A 92 13.71 -2.42 -8.77
CA ASP A 92 12.71 -1.98 -9.76
C ASP A 92 12.77 -2.81 -11.04
N PHE A 93 13.97 -3.23 -11.48
CA PHE A 93 14.10 -4.09 -12.66
C PHE A 93 13.41 -5.44 -12.46
N LEU A 94 13.60 -6.11 -11.31
CA LEU A 94 12.91 -7.37 -11.01
C LEU A 94 11.40 -7.15 -10.89
N LYS A 95 10.97 -6.13 -10.13
CA LYS A 95 9.54 -5.81 -9.95
C LYS A 95 8.86 -5.55 -11.30
N SER A 96 9.53 -4.89 -12.25
CA SER A 96 8.98 -4.62 -13.59
C SER A 96 8.68 -5.85 -14.44
N LYS A 97 9.32 -6.99 -14.13
CA LYS A 97 9.09 -8.27 -14.81
C LYS A 97 7.93 -9.06 -14.21
N LEU A 98 7.53 -8.72 -12.99
CA LEU A 98 6.57 -9.46 -12.20
C LEU A 98 5.24 -8.70 -12.14
N THR A 99 4.17 -9.45 -11.92
CA THR A 99 2.90 -8.84 -11.50
C THR A 99 2.99 -8.58 -10.00
N ALA A 100 2.86 -7.31 -9.60
CA ALA A 100 2.75 -6.95 -8.19
C ALA A 100 1.48 -7.55 -7.61
N PHE A 101 1.64 -8.27 -6.50
CA PHE A 101 0.52 -8.87 -5.82
C PHE A 101 0.11 -8.05 -4.59
N GLY A 102 1.06 -7.59 -3.80
CA GLY A 102 0.70 -6.72 -2.69
C GLY A 102 1.89 -6.07 -2.06
N THR A 103 1.58 -5.25 -1.07
CA THR A 103 2.56 -4.54 -0.27
C THR A 103 2.11 -4.51 1.18
N VAL A 104 3.06 -4.52 2.11
CA VAL A 104 2.82 -4.18 3.52
C VAL A 104 3.66 -2.94 3.83
N GLY A 105 2.99 -1.87 4.25
CA GLY A 105 3.63 -0.59 4.58
C GLY A 105 4.70 -0.72 5.68
N ALA A 106 5.56 0.29 5.77
CA ALA A 106 6.60 0.38 6.78
C ALA A 106 6.03 0.80 8.15
N SER A 107 6.68 0.39 9.22
CA SER A 107 6.35 0.74 10.60
C SER A 107 7.59 0.82 11.48
N ALA A 108 7.44 1.32 12.72
CA ALA A 108 8.53 1.40 13.69
C ALA A 108 9.26 0.05 13.93
N ASP A 109 8.52 -1.06 13.93
CA ASP A 109 9.01 -2.43 14.18
C ASP A 109 9.37 -3.20 12.90
N GLY A 110 9.09 -2.62 11.73
CA GLY A 110 9.38 -3.16 10.40
C GLY A 110 9.55 -2.00 9.42
N PRO A 111 10.70 -1.31 9.44
CA PRO A 111 10.83 0.03 8.86
C PRO A 111 10.98 0.05 7.33
N HIS A 112 10.82 -1.11 6.69
CA HIS A 112 10.87 -1.30 5.25
C HIS A 112 9.49 -1.57 4.68
N GLU A 113 9.28 -1.28 3.40
CA GLU A 113 8.08 -1.72 2.69
C GLU A 113 8.30 -3.16 2.23
N MET A 114 7.42 -4.09 2.60
CA MET A 114 7.49 -5.46 2.08
C MET A 114 6.65 -5.56 0.81
N TRP A 115 7.30 -5.81 -0.33
CA TRP A 115 6.62 -6.06 -1.60
C TRP A 115 6.52 -7.56 -1.88
N TRP A 116 5.43 -8.00 -2.51
CA TRP A 116 5.32 -9.37 -2.99
C TRP A 116 4.56 -9.46 -4.32
N GLY A 117 4.90 -10.46 -5.13
CA GLY A 117 4.40 -10.60 -6.50
C GLY A 117 4.75 -11.95 -7.14
N GLY A 118 4.51 -12.08 -8.43
CA GLY A 118 4.79 -13.31 -9.18
C GLY A 118 4.37 -13.24 -10.63
N THR A 119 4.26 -14.39 -11.30
CA THR A 119 3.88 -14.47 -12.71
C THR A 119 2.37 -14.55 -12.93
N ALA A 120 1.62 -15.09 -11.96
CA ALA A 120 0.18 -15.19 -12.02
C ALA A 120 -0.45 -15.11 -10.63
N TRP A 121 -1.47 -14.26 -10.49
CA TRP A 121 -2.26 -14.23 -9.26
C TRP A 121 -3.16 -15.46 -9.18
N ARG A 122 -2.73 -16.49 -8.46
CA ARG A 122 -3.56 -17.65 -8.16
C ARG A 122 -3.64 -17.85 -6.65
N LEU A 123 -4.85 -17.89 -6.13
CA LEU A 123 -5.08 -18.46 -4.82
C LEU A 123 -5.22 -19.98 -4.94
N PRO A 124 -4.80 -20.75 -3.93
CA PRO A 124 -5.19 -22.15 -3.81
C PRO A 124 -6.71 -22.29 -3.85
N ASP A 125 -7.19 -23.44 -4.33
CA ASP A 125 -8.62 -23.80 -4.33
C ASP A 125 -9.11 -24.01 -2.88
N ALA A 126 -9.25 -22.92 -2.12
CA ALA A 126 -9.85 -22.91 -0.81
C ALA A 126 -11.28 -22.39 -0.94
N ALA A 127 -12.25 -23.17 -0.48
CA ALA A 127 -13.63 -22.73 -0.40
C ALA A 127 -13.74 -21.66 0.70
N PRO A 128 -14.02 -20.39 0.38
CA PRO A 128 -14.29 -19.38 1.39
C PRO A 128 -15.62 -19.71 2.08
N ALA A 129 -15.76 -19.34 3.34
CA ALA A 129 -17.09 -19.29 3.96
C ALA A 129 -17.91 -18.21 3.22
N ARG A 130 -19.01 -18.62 2.56
CA ARG A 130 -19.90 -17.71 1.81
C ARG A 130 -20.46 -16.57 2.68
N ASP A 131 -20.52 -16.81 3.99
CA ASP A 131 -21.03 -15.85 4.98
C ASP A 131 -20.00 -14.80 5.41
N GLY A 132 -18.72 -14.94 5.00
CA GLY A 132 -17.63 -14.06 5.43
C GLY A 132 -17.47 -12.77 4.62
N LEU A 133 -18.11 -12.66 3.45
CA LEU A 133 -17.97 -11.50 2.55
C LEU A 133 -19.33 -10.81 2.34
N ARG A 134 -19.43 -9.57 2.80
CA ARG A 134 -20.61 -8.74 2.59
C ARG A 134 -20.39 -7.75 1.45
N VAL A 135 -21.28 -7.77 0.48
CA VAL A 135 -21.28 -6.83 -0.65
C VAL A 135 -22.06 -5.60 -0.24
N VAL A 136 -21.49 -4.42 -0.45
CA VAL A 136 -22.18 -3.15 -0.24
C VAL A 136 -22.09 -2.30 -1.49
N SER A 137 -23.13 -1.54 -1.76
CA SER A 137 -23.18 -0.66 -2.93
C SER A 137 -24.11 0.52 -2.65
N CYS A 138 -23.88 1.62 -3.34
CA CYS A 138 -24.77 2.76 -3.29
C CYS A 138 -25.00 3.34 -4.69
N HIS A 139 -26.15 4.00 -4.88
CA HIS A 139 -26.48 4.67 -6.14
C HIS A 139 -27.23 5.97 -5.87
N ALA A 140 -27.26 6.88 -6.84
CA ALA A 140 -28.08 8.09 -6.71
C ALA A 140 -29.58 7.75 -6.68
N SER A 141 -30.37 8.44 -5.87
CA SER A 141 -31.80 8.16 -5.69
C SER A 141 -32.66 8.36 -6.94
N ASN A 142 -32.13 9.07 -7.93
CA ASN A 142 -32.79 9.42 -9.17
C ASN A 142 -32.35 8.58 -10.38
N VAL A 143 -31.57 7.51 -10.17
CA VAL A 143 -31.28 6.52 -11.21
C VAL A 143 -32.36 5.42 -11.22
N GLY A 144 -32.71 4.91 -12.39
CA GLY A 144 -33.76 3.90 -12.54
C GLY A 144 -33.31 2.50 -12.09
N ASP A 145 -34.29 1.61 -11.81
CA ASP A 145 -34.06 0.25 -11.30
C ASP A 145 -33.15 -0.61 -12.19
N LEU A 146 -33.10 -0.34 -13.49
CA LEU A 146 -32.20 -1.03 -14.42
C LEU A 146 -30.72 -0.84 -14.06
N HIS A 147 -30.37 0.28 -13.43
CA HIS A 147 -28.99 0.59 -13.02
C HIS A 147 -28.45 -0.43 -12.03
N ILE A 148 -29.29 -0.88 -11.09
CA ILE A 148 -28.92 -1.83 -10.01
C ILE A 148 -29.33 -3.28 -10.29
N TYR A 149 -30.02 -3.52 -11.41
CA TYR A 149 -30.62 -4.81 -11.72
C TYR A 149 -29.58 -5.94 -11.78
N HIS A 150 -28.49 -5.71 -12.51
CA HIS A 150 -27.45 -6.73 -12.71
C HIS A 150 -26.72 -7.08 -11.42
N LEU A 151 -26.42 -6.08 -10.58
CA LEU A 151 -25.81 -6.29 -9.28
C LEU A 151 -26.73 -7.13 -8.37
N ARG A 152 -27.98 -6.69 -8.15
CA ARG A 152 -28.95 -7.41 -7.29
C ARG A 152 -29.11 -8.87 -7.72
N ARG A 153 -29.40 -9.11 -9.00
CA ARG A 153 -29.62 -10.45 -9.53
C ARG A 153 -28.37 -11.34 -9.41
N SER A 154 -27.20 -10.78 -9.66
CA SER A 154 -25.96 -11.55 -9.63
C SER A 154 -25.53 -11.92 -8.21
N VAL A 155 -25.69 -11.00 -7.25
CA VAL A 155 -25.44 -11.26 -5.82
C VAL A 155 -26.41 -12.30 -5.27
N GLU A 156 -27.71 -12.17 -5.56
CA GLU A 156 -28.74 -13.14 -5.17
C GLU A 156 -28.42 -14.54 -5.70
N ARG A 157 -28.06 -14.64 -7.00
CA ARG A 157 -27.65 -15.90 -7.63
C ARG A 157 -26.44 -16.54 -6.95
N LEU A 158 -25.52 -15.73 -6.43
CA LEU A 158 -24.31 -16.21 -5.74
C LEU A 158 -24.54 -16.49 -4.25
N GLY A 159 -25.72 -16.13 -3.72
CA GLY A 159 -26.05 -16.29 -2.30
C GLY A 159 -25.21 -15.42 -1.37
N LEU A 160 -24.83 -14.21 -1.82
CA LEU A 160 -24.04 -13.27 -1.01
C LEU A 160 -24.98 -12.24 -0.32
N PRO A 161 -24.64 -11.79 0.90
CA PRO A 161 -25.36 -10.69 1.53
C PRO A 161 -25.07 -9.37 0.80
N LEU A 162 -26.13 -8.58 0.57
CA LEU A 162 -26.09 -7.29 -0.11
C LEU A 162 -26.77 -6.21 0.72
N ASP A 163 -26.05 -5.12 0.99
CA ASP A 163 -26.65 -3.85 1.42
C ASP A 163 -26.52 -2.83 0.28
N LEU A 164 -27.66 -2.40 -0.25
CA LEU A 164 -27.75 -1.46 -1.37
C LEU A 164 -28.60 -0.26 -0.95
N GLU A 165 -27.99 0.91 -0.83
CA GLU A 165 -28.67 2.15 -0.43
C GLU A 165 -28.74 3.16 -1.59
N SER A 166 -29.88 3.83 -1.73
CA SER A 166 -30.01 5.02 -2.56
C SER A 166 -29.54 6.26 -1.78
N ILE A 167 -28.73 7.10 -2.39
CA ILE A 167 -28.21 8.35 -1.81
C ILE A 167 -28.86 9.54 -2.50
N GLU A 168 -29.35 10.50 -1.72
CA GLU A 168 -29.69 11.82 -2.24
C GLU A 168 -28.40 12.57 -2.55
N THR A 169 -28.04 12.63 -3.83
CA THR A 169 -26.76 13.16 -4.27
C THR A 169 -26.83 14.66 -4.50
N ARG A 170 -25.73 15.37 -4.20
CA ARG A 170 -25.59 16.82 -4.50
C ARG A 170 -25.69 17.10 -6.00
N GLN A 171 -25.09 16.23 -6.82
CA GLN A 171 -25.16 16.29 -8.27
C GLN A 171 -26.12 15.22 -8.77
N ARG A 172 -27.01 15.58 -9.69
CA ARG A 172 -28.06 14.68 -10.18
C ARG A 172 -27.44 13.46 -10.87
N GLY A 173 -27.73 12.25 -10.35
CA GLY A 173 -27.33 10.99 -10.97
C GLY A 173 -25.89 10.57 -10.71
N VAL A 174 -25.13 11.33 -9.92
CA VAL A 174 -23.71 11.08 -9.66
C VAL A 174 -23.46 11.02 -8.15
N VAL A 175 -22.94 9.89 -7.68
CA VAL A 175 -22.44 9.77 -6.30
C VAL A 175 -21.00 10.28 -6.29
N SER A 176 -20.74 11.33 -5.52
CA SER A 176 -19.40 11.88 -5.33
C SER A 176 -18.49 10.95 -4.52
N ALA A 177 -17.16 11.16 -4.61
CA ALA A 177 -16.18 10.44 -3.81
C ALA A 177 -16.47 10.54 -2.30
N ALA A 178 -16.84 11.74 -1.81
CA ALA A 178 -17.18 11.96 -0.40
C ALA A 178 -18.44 11.21 0.05
N GLU A 179 -19.48 11.20 -0.79
CA GLU A 179 -20.73 10.46 -0.52
C GLU A 179 -20.46 8.94 -0.50
N LYS A 180 -19.65 8.44 -1.44
CA LYS A 180 -19.23 7.04 -1.52
C LYS A 180 -18.40 6.62 -0.30
N ALA A 181 -17.32 7.34 0.01
CA ALA A 181 -16.48 7.07 1.16
C ALA A 181 -17.29 7.11 2.47
N GLY A 182 -18.17 8.11 2.60
CA GLY A 182 -19.09 8.22 3.73
C GLY A 182 -20.07 7.04 3.84
N PHE A 183 -20.60 6.53 2.72
CA PHE A 183 -21.43 5.32 2.71
C PHE A 183 -20.65 4.09 3.15
N ILE A 184 -19.47 3.85 2.56
CA ILE A 184 -18.64 2.68 2.88
C ILE A 184 -18.25 2.70 4.35
N GLN A 185 -17.83 3.85 4.89
CA GLN A 185 -17.48 3.97 6.31
C GLN A 185 -18.67 3.65 7.23
N ARG A 186 -19.88 4.12 6.90
CA ARG A 186 -21.09 3.78 7.68
C ARG A 186 -21.37 2.28 7.65
N MET A 187 -21.24 1.63 6.48
CA MET A 187 -21.43 0.18 6.38
C MET A 187 -20.38 -0.57 7.19
N TRP A 188 -19.11 -0.14 7.10
CA TRP A 188 -17.99 -0.74 7.82
C TRP A 188 -18.19 -0.70 9.34
N GLN A 189 -18.65 0.44 9.85
CA GLN A 189 -19.01 0.60 11.26
C GLN A 189 -20.25 -0.21 11.66
N ARG A 190 -21.28 -0.22 10.81
CA ARG A 190 -22.55 -0.92 11.09
C ARG A 190 -22.37 -2.42 11.21
N HIS A 191 -21.60 -3.01 10.31
CA HIS A 191 -21.47 -4.47 10.22
C HIS A 191 -20.30 -5.02 11.05
N ALA A 192 -19.29 -4.20 11.36
CA ALA A 192 -18.09 -4.63 12.07
C ALA A 192 -17.53 -5.94 11.50
N ALA A 193 -17.42 -6.01 10.17
CA ALA A 193 -17.00 -7.18 9.40
C ALA A 193 -16.33 -6.72 8.10
N PRO A 194 -15.55 -7.58 7.42
CA PRO A 194 -15.00 -7.26 6.10
C PRO A 194 -16.09 -6.95 5.07
N LEU A 195 -15.81 -5.97 4.21
CA LEU A 195 -16.74 -5.49 3.20
C LEU A 195 -16.09 -5.43 1.83
N LEU A 196 -16.89 -5.77 0.81
CA LEU A 196 -16.59 -5.49 -0.58
C LEU A 196 -17.56 -4.43 -1.08
N PHE A 197 -17.07 -3.22 -1.30
CA PHE A 197 -17.78 -2.22 -2.08
C PHE A 197 -17.66 -2.53 -3.57
N VAL A 198 -18.77 -2.45 -4.28
CA VAL A 198 -18.81 -2.44 -5.74
C VAL A 198 -19.74 -1.33 -6.23
N ASP A 199 -19.47 -0.77 -7.41
CA ASP A 199 -20.38 0.18 -8.04
C ASP A 199 -21.74 -0.49 -8.37
N ALA A 200 -22.78 0.32 -8.43
CA ALA A 200 -24.15 -0.15 -8.56
C ALA A 200 -24.49 -0.83 -9.91
N ASP A 201 -23.72 -0.54 -10.96
CA ASP A 201 -23.93 -1.02 -12.33
C ASP A 201 -23.08 -2.24 -12.72
N VAL A 202 -22.44 -2.89 -11.74
CA VAL A 202 -21.62 -4.08 -11.97
C VAL A 202 -22.44 -5.38 -12.01
N MET A 203 -21.82 -6.45 -12.49
CA MET A 203 -22.33 -7.81 -12.41
C MET A 203 -21.27 -8.74 -11.83
N LEU A 204 -21.60 -9.50 -10.78
CA LEU A 204 -20.74 -10.54 -10.26
C LEU A 204 -20.97 -11.85 -11.02
N GLN A 205 -19.92 -12.41 -11.64
CA GLN A 205 -20.02 -13.72 -12.31
C GLN A 205 -19.69 -14.87 -11.37
N SER A 206 -18.75 -14.68 -10.44
CA SER A 206 -18.36 -15.63 -9.39
C SER A 206 -18.23 -14.95 -8.04
N VAL A 207 -18.08 -15.73 -6.96
CA VAL A 207 -17.84 -15.19 -5.62
C VAL A 207 -16.47 -14.47 -5.59
N PRO A 208 -16.40 -13.17 -5.24
CA PRO A 208 -15.17 -12.38 -5.24
C PRO A 208 -14.38 -12.56 -3.93
N ASN A 209 -13.97 -13.79 -3.63
CA ASN A 209 -13.39 -14.21 -2.35
C ASN A 209 -11.90 -13.90 -2.15
N LEU A 210 -11.20 -13.47 -3.20
CA LEU A 210 -9.74 -13.29 -3.16
C LEU A 210 -9.27 -12.40 -2.00
N PRO A 211 -9.81 -11.18 -1.82
CA PRO A 211 -9.33 -10.34 -0.71
C PRO A 211 -9.64 -10.93 0.66
N LEU A 212 -10.76 -11.65 0.81
CA LEU A 212 -11.11 -12.32 2.07
C LEU A 212 -10.12 -13.47 2.37
N LEU A 213 -9.81 -14.30 1.38
CA LEU A 213 -8.83 -15.39 1.51
C LEU A 213 -7.40 -14.87 1.75
N ALA A 214 -7.08 -13.71 1.16
CA ALA A 214 -5.81 -13.04 1.38
C ALA A 214 -5.69 -12.41 2.78
N GLY A 215 -6.81 -12.19 3.48
CA GLY A 215 -6.82 -11.63 4.84
C GLY A 215 -6.12 -10.26 4.92
N CYS A 216 -6.24 -9.44 3.87
CA CYS A 216 -5.62 -8.12 3.80
C CYS A 216 -6.46 -7.05 4.51
N ASP A 217 -5.87 -5.88 4.74
CA ASP A 217 -6.57 -4.70 5.25
C ASP A 217 -7.33 -3.99 4.14
N PHE A 218 -6.70 -3.89 2.96
CA PHE A 218 -7.24 -3.18 1.81
C PHE A 218 -7.01 -3.95 0.52
N GLY A 219 -8.03 -4.04 -0.32
CA GLY A 219 -7.94 -4.68 -1.63
C GLY A 219 -8.48 -3.76 -2.71
N VAL A 220 -7.68 -3.52 -3.76
CA VAL A 220 -8.05 -2.61 -4.85
C VAL A 220 -7.39 -3.02 -6.16
N HIS A 221 -8.05 -2.77 -7.29
CA HIS A 221 -7.46 -2.96 -8.61
C HIS A 221 -6.70 -1.72 -9.07
N THR A 222 -5.49 -1.90 -9.62
CA THR A 222 -4.75 -0.84 -10.32
C THR A 222 -5.17 -0.77 -11.79
N TRP A 223 -5.81 0.34 -12.15
CA TRP A 223 -6.22 0.65 -13.51
C TRP A 223 -5.15 1.50 -14.22
N ASN A 224 -5.02 1.34 -15.54
CA ASN A 224 -4.04 2.07 -16.36
C ASN A 224 -2.58 2.00 -15.87
N GLY A 225 -2.23 0.99 -15.08
CA GLY A 225 -0.88 0.78 -14.54
C GLY A 225 -0.49 1.69 -13.37
N TRP A 226 -1.38 2.55 -12.88
CA TRP A 226 -1.06 3.43 -11.74
C TRP A 226 -2.28 3.79 -10.89
N GLU A 227 -3.44 4.06 -11.48
CA GLU A 227 -4.60 4.58 -10.78
C GLU A 227 -5.32 3.51 -9.95
N MET A 228 -5.78 3.82 -8.74
CA MET A 228 -6.62 2.91 -7.98
C MET A 228 -8.08 3.00 -8.43
N SER A 229 -8.68 1.87 -8.79
CA SER A 229 -10.09 1.86 -9.18
C SER A 229 -11.01 1.94 -7.97
N ALA A 230 -11.78 3.03 -7.90
CA ALA A 230 -12.78 3.25 -6.85
C ALA A 230 -14.09 2.47 -7.04
N ARG A 231 -14.13 1.52 -7.99
CA ARG A 231 -15.33 0.77 -8.38
C ARG A 231 -15.44 -0.61 -7.74
N THR A 232 -14.33 -1.11 -7.23
CA THR A 232 -14.26 -2.38 -6.50
C THR A 232 -13.20 -2.22 -5.43
N LEU A 233 -13.66 -2.09 -4.20
CA LEU A 233 -12.82 -1.80 -3.04
C LEU A 233 -13.16 -2.80 -1.94
N TYR A 234 -12.14 -3.46 -1.40
CA TYR A 234 -12.28 -4.31 -0.24
C TYR A 234 -11.67 -3.64 0.99
N PHE A 235 -12.39 -3.69 2.10
CA PHE A 235 -11.90 -3.26 3.40
C PHE A 235 -12.03 -4.41 4.40
N GLY A 236 -10.90 -4.85 4.94
CA GLY A 236 -10.85 -5.78 6.06
C GLY A 236 -11.36 -5.14 7.35
N GLN A 237 -11.58 -5.95 8.38
CA GLN A 237 -11.93 -5.47 9.72
C GLN A 237 -10.65 -5.22 10.53
N SER A 238 -9.93 -4.16 10.18
CA SER A 238 -8.70 -3.76 10.89
C SER A 238 -8.66 -2.27 11.15
N GLU A 239 -7.84 -1.87 12.11
CA GLU A 239 -7.60 -0.46 12.42
C GLU A 239 -7.01 0.29 11.21
N ALA A 240 -6.09 -0.35 10.47
CA ALA A 240 -5.47 0.23 9.29
C ALA A 240 -6.51 0.48 8.17
N ALA A 241 -7.44 -0.45 7.94
CA ALA A 241 -8.54 -0.27 6.99
C ALA A 241 -9.48 0.88 7.43
N GLY A 242 -9.78 0.97 8.73
CA GLY A 242 -10.57 2.07 9.29
C GLY A 242 -9.89 3.43 9.15
N MET A 243 -8.58 3.49 9.36
CA MET A 243 -7.76 4.70 9.16
C MET A 243 -7.77 5.13 7.69
N LEU A 244 -7.61 4.19 6.76
CA LEU A 244 -7.69 4.46 5.33
C LEU A 244 -9.04 5.06 4.93
N LEU A 245 -10.15 4.45 5.37
CA LEU A 245 -11.50 4.97 5.11
C LEU A 245 -11.70 6.38 5.67
N ALA A 246 -11.19 6.65 6.88
CA ALA A 246 -11.30 7.97 7.50
C ALA A 246 -10.52 9.03 6.72
N VAL A 247 -9.26 8.73 6.34
CA VAL A 247 -8.40 9.63 5.57
C VAL A 247 -8.98 9.90 4.18
N TRP A 248 -9.41 8.85 3.46
CA TRP A 248 -10.02 9.01 2.14
C TRP A 248 -11.30 9.86 2.20
N ARG A 249 -12.18 9.61 3.19
CA ARG A 249 -13.39 10.43 3.37
C ARG A 249 -13.05 11.91 3.62
N GLU A 250 -12.07 12.18 4.46
CA GLU A 250 -11.65 13.57 4.74
C GLU A 250 -11.11 14.22 3.46
N MET A 251 -10.16 13.58 2.78
CA MET A 251 -9.59 14.08 1.53
C MET A 251 -10.66 14.35 0.47
N ALA A 252 -11.60 13.42 0.29
CA ALA A 252 -12.70 13.56 -0.66
C ALA A 252 -13.70 14.66 -0.27
N SER A 253 -13.88 14.91 1.03
CA SER A 253 -14.72 16.00 1.51
C SER A 253 -14.07 17.37 1.33
N SER A 254 -12.75 17.47 1.53
CA SER A 254 -11.98 18.70 1.35
C SER A 254 -11.70 19.03 -0.12
N HIS A 255 -11.66 18.03 -1.00
CA HIS A 255 -11.31 18.19 -2.43
C HIS A 255 -12.38 17.56 -3.35
N PRO A 256 -13.62 18.07 -3.35
CA PRO A 256 -14.74 17.44 -4.05
C PRO A 256 -14.61 17.38 -5.58
N ASP A 257 -13.77 18.23 -6.17
CA ASP A 257 -13.53 18.31 -7.61
C ASP A 257 -12.41 17.36 -8.08
N VAL A 258 -11.67 16.76 -7.14
CA VAL A 258 -10.62 15.78 -7.45
C VAL A 258 -11.26 14.41 -7.60
N TRP A 259 -10.83 13.65 -8.61
CA TRP A 259 -11.44 12.38 -8.91
C TRP A 259 -11.06 11.28 -7.90
N ASP A 260 -11.95 10.30 -7.77
CA ASP A 260 -11.96 9.35 -6.66
C ASP A 260 -10.70 8.45 -6.61
N GLY A 261 -10.27 7.93 -7.76
CA GLY A 261 -9.11 7.03 -7.83
C GLY A 261 -7.81 7.67 -7.35
N TYR A 262 -7.62 8.96 -7.58
CA TYR A 262 -6.48 9.70 -7.04
C TYR A 262 -6.61 9.95 -5.54
N LEU A 263 -7.79 10.34 -5.05
CA LEU A 263 -7.99 10.57 -3.63
C LEU A 263 -7.76 9.31 -2.79
N ILE A 264 -8.19 8.14 -3.30
CA ILE A 264 -7.91 6.84 -2.67
C ILE A 264 -6.40 6.57 -2.68
N ASP A 265 -5.73 6.84 -3.79
CA ASP A 265 -4.29 6.65 -3.90
C ASP A 265 -3.51 7.51 -2.89
N GLN A 266 -3.87 8.79 -2.75
CA GLN A 266 -3.25 9.70 -1.78
C GLN A 266 -3.54 9.27 -0.34
N ALA A 267 -4.77 8.83 -0.06
CA ALA A 267 -5.12 8.30 1.26
C ALA A 267 -4.33 7.02 1.58
N TRP A 268 -4.24 6.11 0.61
CA TRP A 268 -3.47 4.88 0.73
C TRP A 268 -1.98 5.16 0.94
N SER A 269 -1.42 6.10 0.19
CA SER A 269 -0.04 6.54 0.33
C SER A 269 0.23 7.03 1.75
N LEU A 270 -0.56 8.00 2.22
CA LEU A 270 -0.41 8.60 3.55
C LEU A 270 -0.54 7.59 4.69
N VAL A 271 -1.51 6.67 4.59
CA VAL A 271 -1.78 5.66 5.63
C VAL A 271 -0.68 4.60 5.64
N SER A 272 -0.23 4.14 4.47
CA SER A 272 0.85 3.16 4.36
C SER A 272 2.20 3.67 4.88
N SER A 273 2.38 4.99 5.00
CA SER A 273 3.55 5.58 5.68
C SER A 273 3.45 5.55 7.20
N GLN A 274 2.24 5.52 7.75
CA GLN A 274 2.02 5.69 9.20
C GLN A 274 1.80 4.35 9.90
N VAL A 275 1.20 3.41 9.20
CA VAL A 275 0.87 2.08 9.71
C VAL A 275 1.25 1.02 8.67
N PRO A 276 1.55 -0.22 9.09
CA PRO A 276 1.91 -1.28 8.18
C PRO A 276 0.68 -1.83 7.45
N LEU A 277 0.06 -1.01 6.59
CA LEU A 277 -1.17 -1.33 5.85
C LEU A 277 -0.90 -2.49 4.88
N ASP A 278 -1.61 -3.61 5.07
CA ASP A 278 -1.51 -4.79 4.22
C ASP A 278 -2.46 -4.69 3.03
N THR A 279 -1.88 -4.41 1.87
CA THR A 279 -2.61 -4.11 0.62
C THR A 279 -2.47 -5.24 -0.38
N VAL A 280 -3.59 -5.62 -0.99
CA VAL A 280 -3.68 -6.61 -2.07
C VAL A 280 -4.14 -5.94 -3.37
N TRP A 281 -3.34 -6.08 -4.42
CA TRP A 281 -3.66 -5.62 -5.77
C TRP A 281 -4.58 -6.63 -6.46
N LEU A 282 -5.87 -6.32 -6.52
CA LEU A 282 -6.85 -7.19 -7.13
C LEU A 282 -6.53 -7.40 -8.63
N PRO A 283 -6.53 -8.65 -9.13
CA PRO A 283 -6.22 -8.93 -10.52
C PRO A 283 -7.34 -8.41 -11.43
N ARG A 284 -7.06 -8.34 -12.74
CA ARG A 284 -8.01 -7.81 -13.74
C ARG A 284 -9.37 -8.52 -13.76
N SER A 285 -9.48 -9.74 -13.22
CA SER A 285 -10.78 -10.41 -13.04
C SER A 285 -11.72 -9.68 -12.07
N TYR A 286 -11.24 -8.74 -11.26
CA TYR A 286 -12.07 -7.92 -10.36
C TYR A 286 -12.46 -6.57 -11.01
N HIS A 287 -11.96 -6.28 -12.21
CA HIS A 287 -12.20 -5.03 -12.92
C HIS A 287 -12.26 -5.22 -14.44
N ALA A 288 -13.01 -6.23 -14.90
CA ALA A 288 -13.19 -6.45 -16.33
C ALA A 288 -14.32 -5.59 -16.88
N VAL A 289 -14.15 -4.98 -18.05
CA VAL A 289 -15.21 -4.18 -18.69
C VAL A 289 -16.06 -5.05 -19.59
N ALA A 290 -17.38 -4.87 -19.54
CA ALA A 290 -18.33 -5.60 -20.39
C ALA A 290 -17.95 -5.48 -21.88
N GLY A 291 -17.84 -6.63 -22.56
CA GLY A 291 -17.44 -6.71 -23.97
C GLY A 291 -15.95 -6.96 -24.19
N GLU A 292 -15.09 -6.82 -23.18
CA GLU A 292 -13.67 -7.18 -23.29
C GLU A 292 -13.45 -8.70 -23.24
N HIS A 293 -12.32 -9.17 -23.79
CA HIS A 293 -11.97 -10.59 -23.84
C HIS A 293 -11.97 -11.27 -22.45
N GLY A 294 -11.49 -10.57 -21.41
CA GLY A 294 -11.42 -11.08 -20.04
C GLY A 294 -12.74 -11.10 -19.29
N ALA A 295 -13.80 -10.47 -19.80
CA ALA A 295 -15.07 -10.31 -19.10
C ALA A 295 -15.87 -11.61 -18.94
N ARG A 296 -15.53 -12.69 -19.65
CA ARG A 296 -16.23 -13.98 -19.55
C ARG A 296 -15.79 -14.83 -18.35
N THR A 297 -14.60 -14.57 -17.83
CA THR A 297 -13.97 -15.33 -16.74
C THR A 297 -13.65 -14.45 -15.54
N ALA A 298 -14.18 -13.22 -15.54
CA ALA A 298 -13.95 -12.25 -14.49
C ALA A 298 -14.83 -12.58 -13.27
N ALA A 299 -14.39 -12.26 -12.07
CA ALA A 299 -15.26 -12.31 -10.89
C ALA A 299 -16.30 -11.18 -10.94
N ILE A 300 -15.88 -9.99 -11.37
CA ILE A 300 -16.70 -8.77 -11.41
C ILE A 300 -16.56 -8.13 -12.80
N VAL A 301 -17.70 -7.88 -13.43
CA VAL A 301 -17.81 -7.21 -14.74
C VAL A 301 -18.46 -5.85 -14.56
N HIS A 302 -17.79 -4.82 -15.03
CA HIS A 302 -18.22 -3.43 -14.94
C HIS A 302 -18.90 -3.00 -16.25
N ASN A 303 -20.04 -2.33 -16.14
CA ASN A 303 -20.79 -1.83 -17.29
C ASN A 303 -20.33 -0.42 -17.71
N LEU A 304 -19.02 -0.29 -17.95
CA LEU A 304 -18.43 0.97 -18.35
C LEU A 304 -18.54 1.15 -19.86
N ARG A 305 -18.79 2.39 -20.30
CA ARG A 305 -18.47 2.76 -21.68
C ARG A 305 -16.94 2.86 -21.75
N PRO A 306 -16.26 2.15 -22.65
CA PRO A 306 -14.82 2.33 -22.85
C PRO A 306 -14.58 3.71 -23.46
N THR A 307 -14.48 4.74 -22.61
CA THR A 307 -14.13 6.10 -23.01
C THR A 307 -12.89 6.53 -22.24
N ALA A 308 -12.09 7.40 -22.85
CA ALA A 308 -10.97 8.04 -22.17
C ALA A 308 -11.43 9.03 -21.07
N ALA A 309 -12.73 9.25 -20.90
CA ALA A 309 -13.30 10.12 -19.86
C ALA A 309 -13.29 9.47 -18.46
N ASP A 310 -12.89 8.19 -18.36
CA ASP A 310 -12.52 7.55 -17.09
C ASP A 310 -11.12 7.95 -16.61
N LEU A 311 -10.34 8.63 -17.44
CA LEU A 311 -9.26 9.47 -16.94
C LEU A 311 -9.97 10.64 -16.25
N GLY A 312 -9.64 10.95 -14.99
CA GLY A 312 -10.02 12.22 -14.39
C GLY A 312 -9.84 13.38 -15.39
N PRO A 313 -10.57 14.50 -15.24
CA PRO A 313 -10.92 15.43 -16.33
C PRO A 313 -9.76 16.04 -17.15
N ASP A 314 -8.50 15.74 -16.82
CA ASP A 314 -7.30 16.26 -17.45
C ASP A 314 -6.21 15.17 -17.69
N PRO A 315 -5.91 14.82 -18.96
CA PRO A 315 -4.78 13.96 -19.35
C PRO A 315 -3.39 14.51 -18.95
N GLU A 316 -3.22 15.83 -18.82
CA GLU A 316 -1.97 16.47 -18.38
C GLU A 316 -1.73 16.21 -16.89
N PHE A 317 -2.79 16.29 -16.07
CA PHE A 317 -2.71 15.93 -14.65
C PHE A 317 -2.34 14.45 -14.47
N ALA A 318 -2.91 13.54 -15.27
CA ALA A 318 -2.54 12.13 -15.24
C ALA A 318 -1.05 11.89 -15.58
N ALA A 319 -0.46 12.72 -16.46
CA ALA A 319 0.97 12.64 -16.76
C ALA A 319 1.85 13.11 -15.58
N LEU A 320 1.38 14.12 -14.83
CA LEU A 320 2.06 14.65 -13.64
C LEU A 320 1.93 13.74 -12.41
N ALA A 321 0.79 13.06 -12.23
CA ALA A 321 0.53 12.16 -11.11
C ALA A 321 1.22 10.78 -11.23
N ARG A 322 1.56 10.34 -12.46
CA ARG A 322 2.24 9.05 -12.71
C ARG A 322 3.64 8.94 -12.09
N SER A 323 4.26 10.05 -11.68
CA SER A 323 5.64 10.08 -11.22
C SER A 323 5.84 9.81 -9.71
N ALA A 324 4.90 9.18 -9.00
CA ALA A 324 5.00 8.93 -7.55
C ALA A 324 5.14 7.42 -7.20
N ARG A 325 6.21 7.04 -6.49
CA ARG A 325 6.72 5.70 -6.13
C ARG A 325 6.03 5.14 -4.89
N ARG A 326 4.80 4.70 -5.02
CA ARG A 326 4.28 3.66 -4.12
C ARG A 326 3.52 2.63 -4.93
N ALA A 327 3.51 1.37 -4.49
CA ALA A 327 2.93 0.23 -5.21
C ALA A 327 3.69 -0.25 -6.47
N GLY A 328 5.01 -0.04 -6.55
CA GLY A 328 5.83 -0.46 -7.71
C GLY A 328 5.86 0.54 -8.88
N ARG A 329 5.55 1.81 -8.62
CA ARG A 329 5.63 2.95 -9.57
C ARG A 329 7.05 3.56 -9.66
N ALA A 330 7.31 4.38 -10.68
CA ALA A 330 8.56 5.15 -10.86
C ALA A 330 8.39 6.65 -10.49
N GLY A 331 9.42 7.26 -9.85
CA GLY A 331 9.51 8.67 -9.38
C GLY A 331 9.21 8.93 -7.89
N ALA A 332 9.92 9.81 -7.16
CA ALA A 332 9.68 10.02 -5.71
C ALA A 332 8.57 11.05 -5.42
N ARG A 333 7.82 10.94 -4.29
CA ARG A 333 7.23 12.11 -3.56
C ARG A 333 6.44 11.92 -2.24
N ASP A 334 6.28 10.73 -1.66
CA ASP A 334 5.65 10.58 -0.33
C ASP A 334 6.62 10.00 0.71
N PRO A 335 6.63 10.48 1.98
CA PRO A 335 7.55 9.98 3.00
C PRO A 335 7.36 8.49 3.20
N LEU A 336 8.40 7.66 2.99
CA LEU A 336 8.41 6.21 3.21
C LEU A 336 7.69 5.85 4.51
N LEU A 337 8.14 6.48 5.60
CA LEU A 337 7.73 6.19 6.97
C LEU A 337 7.45 7.50 7.70
N ILE A 338 6.36 7.54 8.44
CA ILE A 338 5.99 8.63 9.33
C ILE A 338 5.80 8.04 10.73
N LEU A 339 6.61 8.49 11.69
CA LEU A 339 6.52 8.08 13.09
C LEU A 339 6.02 9.24 13.94
N GLN A 340 5.09 8.95 14.84
CA GLN A 340 4.64 9.89 15.87
C GLN A 340 5.36 9.57 17.19
N SER A 341 5.69 10.60 17.97
CA SER A 341 6.15 10.46 19.35
C SER A 341 5.04 10.84 20.34
N ASP A 342 5.33 10.79 21.64
CA ASP A 342 4.43 11.19 22.72
C ASP A 342 4.43 12.72 22.98
N VAL A 343 5.22 13.49 22.21
CA VAL A 343 5.30 14.94 22.35
C VAL A 343 4.06 15.63 21.80
N THR A 344 3.48 16.53 22.60
CA THR A 344 2.25 17.27 22.25
C THR A 344 2.49 18.51 21.39
N LYS A 345 3.73 19.00 21.29
CA LYS A 345 4.09 20.14 20.44
C LYS A 345 3.95 19.75 18.96
N GLN A 346 3.48 20.66 18.11
CA GLN A 346 3.44 20.42 16.66
C GLN A 346 4.78 20.83 16.02
N ASN A 347 5.82 20.03 16.23
CA ASN A 347 7.12 20.21 15.59
C ASN A 347 7.59 18.89 14.98
N ALA A 348 7.89 18.92 13.69
CA ALA A 348 8.28 17.73 12.95
C ALA A 348 9.69 17.86 12.37
N VAL A 349 10.30 16.71 12.13
CA VAL A 349 11.58 16.58 11.43
C VAL A 349 11.39 15.69 10.21
N THR A 350 11.82 16.18 9.05
CA THR A 350 11.96 15.40 7.83
C THR A 350 13.41 14.97 7.69
N VAL A 351 13.64 13.67 7.62
CA VAL A 351 14.92 13.10 7.24
C VAL A 351 14.87 12.71 5.77
N ILE A 352 15.80 13.24 4.98
CA ILE A 352 15.96 12.92 3.57
C ILE A 352 17.17 12.01 3.42
N LEU A 353 16.92 10.75 3.04
CA LEU A 353 17.98 9.82 2.67
C LEU A 353 18.29 10.01 1.18
N ARG A 354 19.44 10.62 0.87
CA ARG A 354 19.81 11.05 -0.49
C ARG A 354 20.60 9.97 -1.24
N GLU A 355 20.55 10.03 -2.57
CA GLU A 355 21.39 9.22 -3.47
C GLU A 355 21.21 7.70 -3.26
N VAL A 356 19.97 7.28 -3.00
CA VAL A 356 19.65 5.87 -2.71
C VAL A 356 19.96 4.96 -3.90
N GLU A 357 19.80 5.43 -5.15
CA GLU A 357 20.10 4.61 -6.34
C GLU A 357 21.59 4.25 -6.46
N GLY A 358 22.48 5.14 -6.01
CA GLY A 358 23.93 4.92 -6.06
C GLY A 358 24.47 4.09 -4.89
N SER A 359 23.62 3.74 -3.92
CA SER A 359 24.00 3.09 -2.67
C SER A 359 23.60 1.61 -2.66
N SER A 360 24.26 0.79 -1.84
CA SER A 360 23.85 -0.61 -1.71
C SER A 360 22.49 -0.71 -1.01
N ALA A 361 21.71 -1.75 -1.34
CA ALA A 361 20.42 -1.98 -0.70
C ALA A 361 20.56 -2.19 0.81
N ARG A 362 21.65 -2.85 1.24
CA ARG A 362 21.96 -3.10 2.66
C ARG A 362 22.33 -1.83 3.41
N ASP A 363 23.12 -0.94 2.81
CA ASP A 363 23.47 0.35 3.46
C ASP A 363 22.24 1.24 3.60
N THR A 364 21.39 1.25 2.58
CA THR A 364 20.10 1.97 2.63
C THR A 364 19.22 1.38 3.72
N ALA A 365 19.10 0.05 3.78
CA ALA A 365 18.29 -0.61 4.80
C ALA A 365 18.80 -0.30 6.22
N ALA A 366 20.10 -0.45 6.46
CA ALA A 366 20.74 -0.14 7.74
C ALA A 366 20.54 1.33 8.16
N SER A 367 20.62 2.28 7.23
CA SER A 367 20.35 3.69 7.53
C SER A 367 18.89 3.95 7.92
N ILE A 368 17.92 3.32 7.24
CA ILE A 368 16.50 3.42 7.60
C ILE A 368 16.26 2.87 9.01
N GLU A 369 16.83 1.70 9.33
CA GLU A 369 16.74 1.08 10.66
C GLU A 369 17.40 1.94 11.75
N ALA A 370 18.58 2.50 11.47
CA ALA A 370 19.30 3.35 12.41
C ALA A 370 18.55 4.66 12.70
N LEU A 371 18.00 5.31 11.66
CA LEU A 371 17.19 6.52 11.81
C LEU A 371 15.91 6.27 12.60
N THR A 372 15.22 5.18 12.29
CA THR A 372 14.00 4.76 12.98
C THR A 372 14.30 4.47 14.45
N SER A 373 15.35 3.70 14.72
CA SER A 373 15.79 3.36 16.08
C SER A 373 16.21 4.59 16.89
N ALA A 374 16.97 5.50 16.29
CA ALA A 374 17.39 6.73 16.94
C ALA A 374 16.19 7.62 17.30
N PHE A 375 15.16 7.68 16.45
CA PHE A 375 13.97 8.49 16.72
C PHE A 375 13.13 7.88 17.85
N ILE A 376 12.93 6.56 17.82
CA ILE A 376 12.19 5.85 18.88
C ILE A 376 12.92 5.98 20.23
N HIS A 377 14.24 5.93 20.23
CA HIS A 377 15.04 6.04 21.45
C HIS A 377 15.10 7.46 22.01
N ASP A 378 15.32 8.46 21.16
CA ASP A 378 15.47 9.86 21.56
C ASP A 378 15.03 10.79 20.41
N HIS A 379 13.72 11.02 20.30
CA HIS A 379 13.11 11.89 19.29
C HIS A 379 13.48 13.38 19.46
N GLY A 380 14.35 13.77 20.40
CA GLY A 380 14.89 15.12 20.51
C GLY A 380 13.86 16.23 20.76
N GLY A 381 12.66 15.86 21.23
CA GLY A 381 11.54 16.77 21.41
C GLY A 381 10.72 17.06 20.14
N PHE A 382 10.96 16.37 19.02
CA PHE A 382 10.07 16.36 17.87
C PHE A 382 8.85 15.46 18.12
N SER A 383 7.67 15.87 17.67
CA SER A 383 6.45 15.06 17.71
C SER A 383 6.30 14.10 16.54
N ARG A 384 6.98 14.38 15.42
CA ARG A 384 6.87 13.58 14.21
C ARG A 384 8.19 13.47 13.46
N LEU A 385 8.52 12.26 13.00
CA LEU A 385 9.53 11.99 11.99
C LEU A 385 8.83 11.70 10.66
N GLU A 386 9.32 12.30 9.58
CA GLU A 386 9.00 11.93 8.21
C GLU A 386 10.30 11.49 7.52
N LEU A 387 10.37 10.23 7.08
CA LEU A 387 11.53 9.69 6.38
C LEU A 387 11.24 9.61 4.88
N SER A 388 12.01 10.32 4.07
CA SER A 388 11.85 10.34 2.60
C SER A 388 13.08 9.72 1.93
N LEU A 389 12.84 8.75 1.05
CA LEU A 389 13.87 8.16 0.20
C LEU A 389 13.98 8.93 -1.11
N CYS A 390 15.17 9.45 -1.40
CA CYS A 390 15.46 10.22 -2.60
C CYS A 390 16.50 9.49 -3.45
N PRO A 391 16.08 8.71 -4.47
CA PRO A 391 16.98 8.04 -5.39
C PRO A 391 17.94 9.02 -6.08
N TRP A 392 17.44 10.18 -6.51
CA TRP A 392 18.19 11.16 -7.29
C TRP A 392 18.31 12.51 -6.60
N GLN A 393 19.31 13.30 -7.00
CA GLN A 393 19.53 14.67 -6.50
C GLN A 393 18.35 15.62 -6.75
N GLN A 394 17.60 15.41 -7.82
CA GLN A 394 16.39 16.19 -8.07
C GLN A 394 15.31 15.91 -7.00
N ASP A 395 15.21 14.67 -6.52
CA ASP A 395 14.23 14.28 -5.50
C ASP A 395 14.54 14.94 -4.17
N VAL A 396 15.83 15.08 -3.83
CA VAL A 396 16.29 15.75 -2.60
C VAL A 396 15.78 17.20 -2.55
N ARG A 397 15.89 17.95 -3.65
CA ARG A 397 15.42 19.34 -3.71
C ARG A 397 13.92 19.42 -3.46
N LEU A 398 13.15 18.54 -4.09
CA LEU A 398 11.70 18.51 -3.99
C LEU A 398 11.23 18.10 -2.59
N ALA A 399 11.86 17.09 -2.00
CA ALA A 399 11.59 16.67 -0.62
C ALA A 399 11.92 17.79 0.38
N ARG A 400 13.01 18.53 0.15
CA ARG A 400 13.39 19.68 0.97
C ARG A 400 12.38 20.82 0.87
N GLU A 401 11.93 21.15 -0.34
CA GLU A 401 10.89 22.16 -0.58
C GLU A 401 9.57 21.78 0.11
N ALA A 402 9.13 20.52 -0.03
CA ALA A 402 7.93 20.01 0.63
C ALA A 402 8.05 20.08 2.16
N ALA A 403 9.20 19.68 2.72
CA ALA A 403 9.45 19.77 4.16
C ALA A 403 9.40 21.21 4.67
N PHE A 404 9.95 22.18 3.93
CA PHE A 404 9.87 23.60 4.29
C PHE A 404 8.44 24.14 4.22
N LEU A 405 7.65 23.74 3.22
CA LEU A 405 6.23 24.12 3.13
C LEU A 405 5.42 23.55 4.30
N ALA A 406 5.83 22.41 4.86
CA ALA A 406 5.24 21.80 6.04
C ALA A 406 5.77 22.35 7.38
N ASP A 407 6.68 23.34 7.35
CA ASP A 407 7.40 23.86 8.52
C ASP A 407 8.19 22.79 9.30
N ASN A 408 8.66 21.76 8.59
CA ASN A 408 9.47 20.70 9.17
C ASN A 408 10.95 21.12 9.22
N LYS A 409 11.66 20.67 10.25
CA LYS A 409 13.12 20.72 10.27
C LYS A 409 13.69 19.66 9.34
N VAL A 410 14.81 19.93 8.66
CA VAL A 410 15.36 19.01 7.64
C VAL A 410 16.73 18.48 8.07
N ILE A 411 16.89 17.15 8.01
CA ILE A 411 18.18 16.46 8.13
C ILE A 411 18.43 15.70 6.83
N GLU A 412 19.62 15.83 6.25
CA GLU A 412 20.04 15.07 5.07
C GLU A 412 21.10 14.05 5.46
N VAL A 413 20.89 12.80 5.04
CA VAL A 413 21.73 11.66 5.38
C VAL A 413 22.07 10.88 4.12
N ALA A 414 23.32 10.46 3.97
CA ALA A 414 23.70 9.47 2.96
C ALA A 414 23.55 8.05 3.53
N PRO A 415 23.11 7.06 2.73
CA PRO A 415 23.17 5.65 3.10
C PRO A 415 24.57 5.25 3.59
N GLY A 416 24.63 4.44 4.66
CA GLY A 416 25.87 3.98 5.28
C GLY A 416 26.62 5.03 6.12
N GLN A 417 26.13 6.27 6.20
CA GLN A 417 26.69 7.27 7.11
C GLN A 417 26.52 6.83 8.57
N GLU A 418 27.56 6.99 9.39
CA GLU A 418 27.45 6.75 10.83
C GLU A 418 26.50 7.76 11.48
N LEU A 419 25.48 7.24 12.17
CA LEU A 419 24.46 8.03 12.83
C LEU A 419 24.55 7.85 14.34
N PRO A 420 24.71 8.94 15.12
CA PRO A 420 24.73 8.82 16.57
C PRO A 420 23.32 8.46 17.11
N PRO A 421 23.20 7.64 18.16
CA PRO A 421 21.91 7.25 18.72
C PRO A 421 21.05 8.43 19.22
N ASN A 422 21.67 9.56 19.57
CA ASN A 422 21.03 10.78 20.03
C ASN A 422 20.92 11.85 18.92
N LEU A 423 20.92 11.44 17.64
CA LEU A 423 20.90 12.30 16.46
C LEU A 423 19.90 13.46 16.58
N PHE A 424 18.64 13.15 16.88
CA PHE A 424 17.57 14.15 16.89
C PHE A 424 17.71 15.15 18.03
N ARG A 425 18.18 14.72 19.21
CA ARG A 425 18.50 15.63 20.32
C ARG A 425 19.66 16.54 19.97
N ALA A 426 20.75 15.98 19.45
CA ALA A 426 21.91 16.77 19.04
C ALA A 426 21.53 17.82 17.98
N PHE A 427 20.70 17.42 17.01
CA PHE A 427 20.18 18.29 15.98
C PHE A 427 19.27 19.40 16.54
N ALA A 428 18.34 19.07 17.43
CA ALA A 428 17.47 20.05 18.07
C ALA A 428 18.26 21.12 18.87
N VAL A 429 19.31 20.71 19.59
CA VAL A 429 20.20 21.63 20.31
C VAL A 429 20.95 22.54 19.34
N ALA A 430 21.47 22.00 18.24
CA ALA A 430 22.17 22.79 17.23
C ALA A 430 21.23 23.81 16.54
N GLU A 431 19.99 23.43 16.25
CA GLU A 431 18.99 24.32 15.66
C GLU A 431 18.58 25.44 16.62
N ALA A 432 18.40 25.13 17.91
CA ALA A 432 18.12 26.15 18.92
C ALA A 432 19.26 27.16 19.09
N ALA A 433 20.52 26.72 18.94
CA ALA A 433 21.68 27.61 18.98
C ALA A 433 21.81 28.51 17.72
N ARG A 434 21.26 28.08 16.57
CA ARG A 434 21.25 28.85 15.31
C ARG A 434 20.14 29.89 15.24
N GLN A 435 19.05 29.72 15.99
CA GLN A 435 18.04 30.76 16.15
C GLN A 435 18.58 31.78 17.15
N PRO A 436 18.97 33.01 16.73
CA PRO A 436 19.38 34.02 17.69
C PRO A 436 18.22 34.24 18.67
N LEU A 437 18.54 34.24 19.97
CA LEU A 437 17.63 34.73 21.01
C LEU A 437 17.01 36.02 20.47
N LYS A 438 15.69 36.02 20.23
CA LYS A 438 14.94 37.27 20.13
C LYS A 438 15.13 37.93 21.49
N ILE A 439 16.16 38.75 21.61
CA ILE A 439 16.31 39.69 22.69
C ILE A 439 15.15 40.64 22.48
N ASP A 440 14.05 40.40 23.20
CA ASP A 440 13.02 41.40 23.39
C ASP A 440 13.73 42.63 23.93
N ALA A 441 13.86 43.64 23.08
CA ALA A 441 14.37 44.94 23.44
C ALA A 441 13.36 45.59 24.40
N TYR A 442 13.45 45.23 25.68
CA TYR A 442 12.96 46.06 26.75
C TYR A 442 13.87 47.28 26.89
N GLY A 443 13.30 48.46 26.63
CA GLY A 443 13.77 49.73 27.19
C GLY A 443 14.37 50.71 26.18
N ARG A 444 13.55 51.66 25.71
CA ARG A 444 13.40 52.96 26.38
C ARG A 444 12.05 53.60 26.05
#